data_AF-A0A934EUS8-F1
#
_entry.id   AF-A0A934EUS8-F1
#
_cell.length_a   1.000
_cell.length_b   1.000
_cell.length_c   1.000
_cell.angle_alpha   90.00
_cell.angle_beta   90.00
_cell.angle_gamma   90.00
#
_symmetry.space_group_name_H-M   'P 1'
#
loop_
_entity.id
_entity.type
_entity.pdbx_description
1 polymer ?
#
loop_
_entity_poly.entity_id
_entity_poly.type
_entity_poly.pdbx_seq_one_letter_code
_entity_poly.pdbx_strand_id
1 'polypeptide(L)' 'MKFFIDTANLNEIKKAKEWGLVDGVTTNPSLVSKEGRDFLSLIKEICAVV' A
#
# COMPACT_ATOMS: atom_id res chain seq x y z
N MET A 1 -4.38 14.11 -12.91
CA MET A 1 -5.14 13.67 -11.73
C MET A 1 -4.36 12.51 -11.11
N LYS A 2 -4.28 12.41 -9.78
CA LYS A 2 -3.57 11.30 -9.11
C LYS A 2 -4.56 10.46 -8.31
N PHE A 3 -4.40 9.14 -8.33
CA PHE A 3 -5.22 8.18 -7.61
C PHE A 3 -4.43 7.50 -6.51
N PHE A 4 -4.99 7.51 -5.31
CA PHE A 4 -4.42 6.87 -4.14
C PHE A 4 -5.42 5.86 -3.58
N ILE A 5 -4.92 4.72 -3.15
CA ILE A 5 -5.72 3.69 -2.47
C ILE A 5 -5.36 3.67 -0.99
N ASP A 6 -6.36 3.46 -0.12
CA ASP A 6 -6.19 3.45 1.33
C ASP A 6 -6.12 2.02 1.86
N THR A 7 -4.92 1.43 1.83
CA THR A 7 -4.68 0.05 2.24
C THR A 7 -3.24 -0.15 2.71
N ALA A 8 -3.01 -1.18 3.51
CA ALA A 8 -1.68 -1.68 3.85
C ALA A 8 -1.40 -3.05 3.19
N ASN A 9 -2.38 -3.60 2.46
CA ASN A 9 -2.28 -4.94 1.88
C ASN A 9 -1.45 -4.91 0.59
N LEU A 10 -0.27 -5.53 0.63
CA LEU A 10 0.66 -5.56 -0.51
C LEU A 10 0.08 -6.20 -1.78
N ASN A 11 -0.83 -7.17 -1.64
CA ASN A 11 -1.41 -7.85 -2.81
C ASN A 11 -2.41 -6.94 -3.52
N GLU A 12 -3.22 -6.19 -2.77
CA GLU A 12 -4.14 -5.18 -3.32
C GLU A 12 -3.35 -4.08 -4.04
N ILE A 13 -2.27 -3.60 -3.42
CA ILE A 13 -1.42 -2.54 -3.98
C ILE A 13 -0.79 -2.99 -5.31
N LYS A 14 -0.20 -4.19 -5.34
CA LYS A 14 0.39 -4.76 -6.57
C LYS A 14 -0.66 -4.91 -7.67
N LYS A 15 -1.84 -5.44 -7.35
CA LYS A 15 -2.92 -5.62 -8.32
C LYS A 15 -3.42 -4.29 -8.88
N ALA A 16 -3.57 -3.28 -8.03
CA ALA A 16 -4.01 -1.95 -8.44
C ALA A 16 -2.95 -1.23 -9.30
N LYS A 17 -1.65 -1.47 -9.01
CA LYS A 17 -0.53 -1.01 -9.85
C LYS A 17 -0.51 -1.71 -11.21
N GLU A 18 -0.72 -3.03 -11.25
CA GLU A 18 -0.82 -3.81 -12.49
C GLU A 18 -1.97 -3.35 -13.39
N TRP A 19 -3.10 -2.95 -12.80
CA TRP A 19 -4.22 -2.35 -13.53
C TRP A 19 -3.95 -0.93 -14.04
N GLY A 20 -2.86 -0.28 -13.63
CA GLY A 20 -2.54 1.09 -13.99
C GLY A 20 -3.47 2.13 -13.34
N LEU A 21 -4.09 1.80 -12.20
CA LEU A 21 -5.11 2.62 -11.56
C LEU A 21 -4.60 3.47 -10.39
N VAL A 22 -3.35 3.27 -9.95
CA VAL A 22 -2.83 3.92 -8.73
C VAL A 22 -1.50 4.61 -8.95
N ASP A 23 -1.40 5.83 -8.42
CA ASP A 23 -0.19 6.67 -8.37
C ASP A 23 0.48 6.61 -7.00
N GLY A 24 -0.19 6.06 -5.99
CA GLY A 24 0.33 5.94 -4.64
C GLY A 24 -0.64 5.27 -3.68
N VAL A 25 -0.24 5.22 -2.41
CA VAL A 25 -0.98 4.57 -1.32
C VAL A 25 -1.05 5.53 -0.13
N THR A 26 -2.23 5.64 0.48
CA THR A 26 -2.37 6.18 1.83
C THR A 26 -2.52 5.02 2.81
N THR A 27 -1.98 5.16 4.01
CA THR A 27 -2.11 4.16 5.04
C THR A 27 -1.98 4.80 6.41
N ASN A 28 -2.31 4.03 7.44
CA ASN A 28 -2.27 4.46 8.83
C ASN A 28 -1.89 3.27 9.73
N PRO A 29 -1.46 3.50 10.98
CA PRO A 29 -1.06 2.42 11.89
C PRO A 29 -2.13 1.33 12.09
N SER A 30 -3.42 1.67 12.01
CA SER A 30 -4.51 0.72 12.18
C SER A 30 -4.70 -0.22 10.99
N LEU A 31 -4.36 0.20 9.77
CA LEU A 31 -4.36 -0.68 8.60
C LEU A 31 -3.13 -1.60 8.62
N VAL A 32 -1.97 -1.04 8.95
CA VAL A 32 -0.73 -1.80 9.04
C VAL A 32 -0.79 -2.87 10.15
N SER A 33 -1.42 -2.58 11.29
CA SER A 33 -1.58 -3.55 12.38
C SER A 33 -2.44 -4.76 11.98
N LYS A 34 -3.43 -4.58 11.09
CA LYS A 34 -4.26 -5.68 10.57
C LYS A 34 -3.49 -6.65 9.68
N GLU A 35 -2.43 -6.19 9.03
CA GLU A 35 -1.54 -7.04 8.23
C GLU A 35 -0.58 -7.87 9.13
N GLY A 36 -0.48 -7.57 10.42
CA GLY A 36 0.36 -8.31 11.37
C GLY A 36 1.87 -8.17 11.09
N ARG A 37 2.29 -7.06 10.48
CA ARG A 37 3.66 -6.80 10.05
C ARG A 37 4.28 -5.64 10.81
N ASP A 38 5.61 -5.59 10.86
CA ASP A 38 6.33 -4.41 11.33
C ASP A 38 6.01 -3.20 10.44
N PHE A 39 5.77 -2.05 11.09
CA PHE A 39 5.32 -0.84 10.41
C PHE A 39 6.33 -0.35 9.39
N LEU A 40 7.60 -0.17 9.78
CA LEU A 40 8.60 0.40 8.89
C LEU A 40 8.98 -0.55 7.76
N SER A 41 9.01 -1.87 8.01
CA SER A 41 9.22 -2.86 6.95
C SER A 41 8.11 -2.78 5.90
N LEU A 42 6.84 -2.79 6.34
CA LEU A 42 5.71 -2.78 5.41
C LEU A 42 5.66 -1.49 4.60
N ILE A 43 5.90 -0.33 5.22
CA ILE A 43 5.94 0.95 4.50
C ILE A 43 7.04 0.95 3.43
N LYS A 44 8.24 0.42 3.71
CA LYS A 44 9.32 0.30 2.71
C LYS A 44 8.92 -0.60 1.55
N GLU A 45 8.25 -1.71 1.84
CA GLU A 45 7.74 -2.62 0.81
C GLU A 45 6.68 -1.94 -0.06
N ILE A 46 5.78 -1.15 0.53
CA ILE A 46 4.78 -0.37 -0.21
C ILE A 46 5.47 0.65 -1.13
N CYS A 47 6.45 1.41 -0.62
CA CYS A 47 7.20 2.38 -1.41
C CYS A 47 8.04 1.77 -2.55
N ALA A 48 8.39 0.48 -2.46
CA ALA A 48 9.10 -0.22 -3.53
C ALA A 48 8.18 -0.65 -4.68
N VAL A 49 6.86 -0.67 -4.47
CA VAL A 49 5.86 -1.10 -5.46
C VAL A 49 5.29 0.07 -6.27
N VAL A 50 4.99 1.20 -5.60
CA VAL A 50 4.27 2.32 -6.23
C VAL A 50 5.17 3.46 -6.69
#